data_AF-A0A017TE64-F1
#
_entry.id   AF-A0A017TE64-F1
#
_cell.length_a   1.000
_cell.length_b   1.000
_cell.length_c   1.000
_cell.angle_alpha   90.00
_cell.angle_beta   90.00
_cell.angle_gamma   90.00
#
_symmetry.space_group_name_H-M   'P 1'
#
loop_
_entity.id
_entity.type
_entity.pdbx_description
1 polymer ?
#
loop_
_entity_poly.entity_id
_entity_poly.type
_entity_poly.pdbx_seq_one_letter_code
_entity_poly.pdbx_strand_id
1 'polypeptide(L)'
;MLVWLHGGGGANGAAHFFGARRLATDEDLIVVTVNYRLGIFGTFSHPGLDGSGTFGLQDQQAALRWVQRNIAAFGGDPANVTLFGQSAGALHVTAQLTSPPAGDLFHRAAIQSGLAFIDYPAGTFMPGSPPIPAMRLTRRRRRPRRLRGRSARVPRPGHGARLPARPARPGSAARFLHLHPLGFRQ
;
A
#
# COMPACT_ATOMS: atom_id res chain seq x y z
N MET A 1 -2.82 -12.69 -2.22
CA MET A 1 -2.15 -11.99 -3.33
C MET A 1 -1.32 -10.84 -2.78
N LEU A 2 -0.20 -10.53 -3.43
CA LEU A 2 0.75 -9.51 -3.02
C LEU A 2 1.00 -8.49 -4.13
N VAL A 3 0.94 -7.21 -3.79
CA VAL A 3 1.40 -6.10 -4.64
C VAL A 3 2.66 -5.52 -4.02
N TRP A 4 3.77 -5.54 -4.77
CA TRP A 4 5.09 -5.13 -4.30
C TRP A 4 5.45 -3.72 -4.77
N LEU A 5 5.82 -2.87 -3.80
CA LEU A 5 6.40 -1.55 -4.01
C LEU A 5 7.89 -1.61 -3.68
N HIS A 6 8.73 -1.34 -4.68
CA HIS A 6 10.17 -1.41 -4.52
C HIS A 6 10.74 -0.30 -3.61
N GLY A 7 11.94 -0.51 -3.07
CA GLY A 7 12.70 0.53 -2.37
C GLY A 7 13.38 1.50 -3.34
N GLY A 8 14.37 2.23 -2.82
CA GLY A 8 15.24 3.08 -3.64
C GLY A 8 15.21 4.58 -3.36
N GLY A 9 14.86 4.96 -2.12
CA GLY A 9 14.83 6.36 -1.69
C GLY A 9 13.84 7.26 -2.44
N GLY A 10 12.95 6.68 -3.24
CA GLY A 10 12.06 7.43 -4.15
C GLY A 10 12.76 8.02 -5.37
N ALA A 11 14.06 7.75 -5.58
CA ALA A 11 14.86 8.29 -6.68
C ALA A 11 15.43 7.21 -7.62
N ASN A 12 15.46 5.95 -7.18
CA ASN A 12 15.91 4.82 -7.97
C ASN A 12 15.05 3.58 -7.71
N GLY A 13 15.35 2.48 -8.42
CA GLY A 13 14.64 1.22 -8.33
C GLY A 13 13.73 0.93 -9.52
N ALA A 14 13.35 -0.33 -9.66
CA ALA A 14 12.39 -0.77 -10.67
C ALA A 14 11.73 -2.08 -10.22
N ALA A 15 10.53 -2.34 -10.74
CA ALA A 15 9.77 -3.57 -10.48
C ALA A 15 10.56 -4.84 -10.86
N HIS A 16 11.29 -4.80 -11.97
CA HIS A 16 11.99 -5.97 -12.52
C HIS A 16 13.23 -6.38 -11.71
N PHE A 17 13.70 -5.54 -10.77
CA PHE A 17 14.79 -5.92 -9.86
C PHE A 17 14.37 -7.03 -8.88
N PHE A 18 13.06 -7.22 -8.67
CA PHE A 18 12.52 -8.18 -7.70
C PHE A 18 11.84 -9.33 -8.44
N GLY A 19 12.61 -10.38 -8.70
CA GLY A 19 12.11 -11.60 -9.32
C GLY A 19 11.05 -12.27 -8.44
N ALA A 20 9.81 -12.29 -8.90
CA ALA A 20 8.68 -12.85 -8.15
C ALA A 20 8.53 -14.37 -8.28
N ARG A 21 9.35 -15.01 -9.13
CA ARG A 21 9.17 -16.42 -9.53
C ARG A 21 9.00 -17.38 -8.36
N ARG A 22 10.02 -17.38 -7.50
CA ARG A 22 10.10 -18.28 -6.37
C ARG A 22 8.95 -18.08 -5.39
N LEU A 23 8.64 -16.83 -5.06
CA LEU A 23 7.55 -16.53 -4.12
C LEU A 23 6.19 -16.96 -4.67
N ALA A 24 5.96 -16.78 -5.98
CA ALA A 24 4.69 -17.18 -6.59
C ALA A 24 4.54 -18.71 -6.67
N THR A 25 5.63 -19.44 -6.96
CA THR A 25 5.60 -20.91 -7.06
C THR A 25 5.56 -21.59 -5.71
N ASP A 26 6.42 -21.17 -4.78
CA ASP A 26 6.65 -21.89 -3.53
C ASP A 26 5.48 -21.66 -2.56
N GLU A 27 4.85 -20.49 -2.60
CA GLU A 27 3.76 -20.11 -1.69
C GLU A 27 2.37 -20.14 -2.34
N ASP A 28 2.26 -20.52 -3.63
CA ASP A 28 1.02 -20.47 -4.42
C ASP A 28 0.31 -19.10 -4.33
N LEU A 29 1.06 -18.04 -4.66
CA LEU A 29 0.62 -16.65 -4.57
C LEU A 29 0.70 -15.95 -5.92
N ILE A 30 -0.28 -15.08 -6.20
CA ILE A 30 -0.11 -14.05 -7.23
C ILE A 30 0.70 -12.90 -6.65
N VAL A 31 1.77 -12.54 -7.37
CA VAL A 31 2.66 -11.44 -7.05
C VAL A 31 2.65 -10.44 -8.21
N VAL A 32 2.31 -9.19 -7.90
CA VAL A 32 2.30 -8.07 -8.84
C VAL A 32 3.41 -7.09 -8.43
N THR A 33 4.41 -6.90 -9.27
CA THR A 33 5.44 -5.88 -9.06
C THR A 33 5.11 -4.63 -9.88
N VAL A 34 5.27 -3.46 -9.26
CA VAL A 34 4.77 -2.19 -9.82
C VAL A 34 5.91 -1.20 -10.00
N ASN A 35 5.96 -0.56 -11.18
CA ASN A 35 6.75 0.64 -11.40
C ASN A 35 5.89 1.88 -11.12
N TYR A 36 6.52 2.93 -10.59
CA TYR A 36 5.91 4.24 -10.37
C TYR A 36 6.95 5.33 -10.63
N ARG A 37 6.51 6.57 -10.88
CA ARG A 37 7.43 7.70 -11.12
C ARG A 37 8.33 7.95 -9.90
N LEU A 38 9.60 8.27 -10.20
CA LEU A 38 10.67 8.50 -9.23
C LEU A 38 11.27 9.91 -9.40
N GLY A 39 12.05 10.33 -8.40
CA GLY A 39 12.74 11.60 -8.37
C GLY A 39 11.76 12.77 -8.56
N ILE A 40 12.19 13.78 -9.30
CA ILE A 40 11.36 14.95 -9.58
C ILE A 40 10.01 14.58 -10.21
N PHE A 41 9.95 13.55 -11.06
CA PHE A 41 8.70 13.13 -11.69
C PHE A 41 7.71 12.49 -10.72
N GLY A 42 8.20 11.93 -9.60
CA GLY A 42 7.38 11.32 -8.56
C GLY A 42 6.97 12.28 -7.45
N THR A 43 7.80 13.31 -7.17
CA THR A 43 7.67 14.16 -5.97
C THR A 43 7.62 15.67 -6.26
N PHE A 44 7.62 16.10 -7.53
CA PHE A 44 7.50 17.52 -7.87
C PHE A 44 6.26 18.14 -7.22
N SER A 45 6.47 19.18 -6.42
CA SER A 45 5.44 19.90 -5.67
C SER A 45 5.44 21.37 -6.08
N HIS A 46 4.25 21.92 -6.36
CA HIS A 46 4.09 23.31 -6.75
C HIS A 46 2.76 23.86 -6.19
N PRO A 47 2.75 25.03 -5.52
CA PRO A 47 1.55 25.58 -4.88
C PRO A 47 0.36 25.79 -5.83
N GLY A 48 0.62 26.05 -7.12
CA GLY A 48 -0.41 26.23 -8.15
C GLY A 48 -0.85 24.93 -8.86
N LEU A 49 -0.37 23.76 -8.41
CA LEU A 49 -0.72 22.47 -9.02
C LEU A 49 -1.32 21.54 -7.96
N ASP A 50 -2.64 21.41 -7.99
CA ASP A 50 -3.37 20.53 -7.08
C ASP A 50 -2.92 19.08 -7.21
N GLY A 51 -2.74 18.42 -6.06
CA GLY A 51 -2.27 17.03 -6.01
C GLY A 51 -0.78 16.85 -6.33
N SER A 52 -0.02 17.92 -6.58
CA SER A 52 1.43 17.84 -6.72
C SER A 52 2.10 17.33 -5.43
N GLY A 53 3.35 16.87 -5.56
CA GLY A 53 4.12 16.27 -4.46
C GLY A 53 3.82 14.79 -4.20
N THR A 54 2.82 14.20 -4.90
CA THR A 54 2.36 12.83 -4.64
C THR A 54 2.23 11.96 -5.89
N PHE A 55 2.81 12.36 -7.01
CA PHE A 55 2.66 11.66 -8.30
C PHE A 55 3.06 10.18 -8.25
N GLY A 56 4.17 9.84 -7.57
CA GLY A 56 4.56 8.44 -7.37
C GLY A 56 3.53 7.65 -6.57
N LEU A 57 2.91 8.26 -5.54
CA LEU A 57 1.81 7.63 -4.77
C LEU A 57 0.56 7.45 -5.63
N GLN A 58 0.26 8.40 -6.51
CA GLN A 58 -0.88 8.33 -7.42
C GLN A 58 -0.70 7.21 -8.46
N ASP A 59 0.51 7.00 -8.97
CA ASP A 59 0.82 5.89 -9.87
C ASP A 59 0.60 4.53 -9.19
N GLN A 60 1.04 4.41 -7.94
CA GLN A 60 0.80 3.20 -7.13
C GLN A 60 -0.69 2.97 -6.92
N GLN A 61 -1.48 4.02 -6.65
CA GLN A 61 -2.93 3.90 -6.54
C GLN A 61 -3.58 3.54 -7.88
N ALA A 62 -3.06 4.04 -9.01
CA ALA A 62 -3.52 3.64 -10.33
C ALA A 62 -3.24 2.16 -10.60
N ALA A 63 -2.05 1.66 -10.22
CA ALA A 63 -1.72 0.24 -10.30
C ALA A 63 -2.63 -0.62 -9.40
N LEU A 64 -2.89 -0.17 -8.16
CA LEU A 64 -3.82 -0.86 -7.27
C LEU A 64 -5.26 -0.89 -7.81
N ARG A 65 -5.73 0.21 -8.40
CA ARG A 65 -7.02 0.25 -9.10
C ARG A 65 -7.03 -0.70 -10.31
N TRP A 66 -5.91 -0.84 -11.02
CA TRP A 66 -5.77 -1.83 -12.07
C TRP A 66 -5.88 -3.25 -11.51
N VAL A 67 -5.21 -3.54 -10.38
CA VAL A 67 -5.31 -4.85 -9.71
C VAL A 67 -6.76 -5.14 -9.33
N GLN A 68 -7.46 -4.19 -8.71
CA GLN A 68 -8.87 -4.33 -8.35
C GLN A 68 -9.76 -4.72 -9.55
N ARG A 69 -9.54 -4.12 -10.72
CA ARG A 69 -10.35 -4.37 -11.92
C ARG A 69 -9.99 -5.65 -12.67
N ASN A 70 -8.73 -6.09 -12.62
CA ASN A 70 -8.22 -7.05 -13.59
C ASN A 70 -7.73 -8.37 -12.98
N ILE A 71 -7.35 -8.38 -11.70
CA ILE A 71 -6.54 -9.47 -11.18
C ILE A 71 -7.29 -10.80 -11.06
N ALA A 72 -8.63 -10.76 -11.03
CA ALA A 72 -9.49 -11.93 -11.11
C ALA A 72 -9.24 -12.76 -12.39
N ALA A 73 -8.95 -12.11 -13.53
CA ALA A 73 -8.62 -12.81 -14.78
C ALA A 73 -7.31 -13.61 -14.69
N PHE A 74 -6.44 -13.30 -13.72
CA PHE A 74 -5.18 -13.98 -13.48
C PHE A 74 -5.30 -15.04 -12.37
N GLY A 75 -6.51 -15.26 -11.82
CA GLY A 75 -6.76 -16.17 -10.70
C GLY A 75 -6.64 -15.51 -9.33
N GLY A 76 -6.56 -14.17 -9.27
CA GLY A 76 -6.43 -13.42 -8.03
C GLY A 76 -7.76 -13.09 -7.39
N ASP A 77 -7.72 -12.76 -6.11
CA ASP A 77 -8.88 -12.26 -5.36
C ASP A 77 -8.71 -10.75 -5.08
N PRO A 78 -9.47 -9.86 -5.75
CA PRO A 78 -9.39 -8.43 -5.51
C PRO A 78 -9.83 -8.02 -4.09
N ALA A 79 -10.62 -8.85 -3.39
CA ALA A 79 -11.00 -8.63 -1.99
C ALA A 79 -9.93 -9.12 -0.99
N ASN A 80 -8.77 -9.60 -1.48
CA ASN A 80 -7.71 -10.17 -0.66
C ASN A 80 -6.31 -9.75 -1.13
N VAL A 81 -6.12 -8.43 -1.17
CA VAL A 81 -4.86 -7.79 -1.59
C VAL A 81 -4.00 -7.43 -0.39
N THR A 82 -2.75 -7.90 -0.36
CA THR A 82 -1.70 -7.41 0.54
C THR A 82 -0.80 -6.43 -0.20
N LEU A 83 -0.71 -5.19 0.30
CA LEU A 83 0.27 -4.21 -0.17
C LEU A 83 1.58 -4.38 0.62
N PHE A 84 2.67 -4.61 -0.07
CA PHE A 84 3.97 -4.92 0.52
C PHE A 84 5.01 -3.93 -0.01
N GLY A 85 5.83 -3.34 0.87
CA GLY A 85 6.99 -2.57 0.44
C GLY A 85 8.19 -2.66 1.36
N GLN A 86 9.37 -2.30 0.81
CA GLN A 86 10.64 -2.23 1.52
C GLN A 86 11.29 -0.84 1.40
N SER A 87 11.95 -0.35 2.46
CA SER A 87 12.62 0.96 2.49
C SER A 87 11.67 2.10 2.07
N ALA A 88 11.96 2.85 1.01
CA ALA A 88 11.05 3.86 0.48
C ALA A 88 9.68 3.28 0.08
N GLY A 89 9.64 2.05 -0.43
CA GLY A 89 8.39 1.33 -0.69
C GLY A 89 7.59 1.07 0.59
N ALA A 90 8.25 0.82 1.72
CA ALA A 90 7.60 0.68 3.01
C ALA A 90 7.02 2.02 3.51
N LEU A 91 7.72 3.14 3.29
CA LEU A 91 7.17 4.48 3.55
C LEU A 91 5.94 4.76 2.67
N HIS A 92 5.98 4.33 1.40
CA HIS A 92 4.82 4.43 0.51
C HIS A 92 3.63 3.59 1.01
N VAL A 93 3.86 2.36 1.48
CA VAL A 93 2.79 1.54 2.10
C VAL A 93 2.14 2.30 3.26
N THR A 94 2.92 2.95 4.12
CA THR A 94 2.36 3.76 5.22
C THR A 94 1.59 4.99 4.73
N ALA A 95 2.08 5.66 3.68
CA ALA A 95 1.35 6.75 3.06
C ALA A 95 0.00 6.27 2.49
N GLN A 96 -0.06 5.09 1.86
CA GLN A 96 -1.32 4.52 1.37
C GLN A 96 -2.29 4.16 2.51
N LEU A 97 -1.79 3.63 3.63
CA LEU A 97 -2.62 3.34 4.83
C LEU A 97 -3.33 4.58 5.38
N THR A 98 -2.78 5.77 5.15
CA THR A 98 -3.37 7.04 5.62
C THR A 98 -4.02 7.85 4.50
N SER A 99 -4.00 7.35 3.26
CA SER A 99 -4.52 8.03 2.08
C SER A 99 -5.99 7.64 1.82
N PRO A 100 -6.96 8.58 1.93
CA PRO A 100 -8.37 8.26 1.66
C PRO A 100 -8.62 7.65 0.27
N PRO A 101 -7.97 8.10 -0.83
CA PRO A 101 -8.13 7.47 -2.15
C PRO A 101 -7.67 6.02 -2.25
N ALA A 102 -6.94 5.50 -1.27
CA ALA A 102 -6.44 4.12 -1.25
C ALA A 102 -7.22 3.19 -0.31
N GLY A 103 -8.21 3.71 0.44
CA GLY A 103 -8.84 3.03 1.57
C GLY A 103 -9.43 1.64 1.25
N ASP A 104 -9.94 1.44 0.04
CA ASP A 104 -10.57 0.19 -0.38
C ASP A 104 -9.76 -0.57 -1.45
N LEU A 105 -8.51 -0.15 -1.68
CA LEU A 105 -7.69 -0.75 -2.74
C LEU A 105 -6.87 -1.95 -2.26
N PHE A 106 -6.67 -2.08 -0.95
CA PHE A 106 -5.93 -3.18 -0.34
C PHE A 106 -6.42 -3.48 1.08
N HIS A 107 -6.11 -4.68 1.57
CA HIS A 107 -6.76 -5.26 2.76
C HIS A 107 -5.76 -5.55 3.88
N ARG A 108 -4.49 -5.76 3.51
CA ARG A 108 -3.38 -6.02 4.44
C ARG A 108 -2.16 -5.24 4.00
N ALA A 109 -1.28 -4.92 4.94
CA ALA A 109 -0.05 -4.19 4.68
C ALA A 109 1.16 -4.91 5.30
N ALA A 110 2.27 -4.93 4.59
CA ALA A 110 3.57 -5.38 5.09
C ALA A 110 4.62 -4.29 4.83
N ILE A 111 5.31 -3.89 5.90
CA ILE A 111 6.19 -2.71 5.95
C ILE A 111 7.57 -3.18 6.39
N GLN A 112 8.52 -3.29 5.44
CA GLN A 112 9.89 -3.73 5.74
C GLN A 112 10.87 -2.58 5.76
N SER A 113 11.48 -2.31 6.91
CA SER A 113 12.58 -1.33 7.04
C SER A 113 12.22 0.09 6.55
N GLY A 114 10.96 0.50 6.71
CA GLY A 114 10.50 1.88 6.52
C GLY A 114 9.75 2.32 7.77
N LEU A 115 10.37 3.18 8.58
CA LEU A 115 9.81 3.60 9.87
C LEU A 115 9.10 4.95 9.67
N ALA A 116 7.81 4.91 9.38
CA ALA A 116 7.01 6.12 9.15
C ALA A 116 6.62 6.87 10.45
N PHE A 117 6.83 6.27 11.62
CA PHE A 117 6.40 6.81 12.91
C PHE A 117 7.54 7.27 13.82
N ILE A 118 8.74 7.45 13.26
CA ILE A 118 9.88 8.03 13.98
C ILE A 118 10.27 9.36 13.35
N ASP A 119 10.69 10.30 14.19
CA ASP A 119 11.31 11.54 13.73
C ASP A 119 12.75 11.22 13.32
N TYR A 120 13.12 11.55 12.08
CA TYR A 120 14.50 11.51 11.61
C TYR A 120 15.11 12.91 11.75
N PRO A 121 16.14 13.08 12.60
CA PRO A 121 16.89 14.34 12.67
C PRO A 121 17.52 14.72 11.32
N ALA A 122 17.88 16.00 11.19
CA ALA A 122 18.70 16.46 10.08
C ALA A 122 20.01 15.66 10.03
N GLY A 123 20.48 15.33 8.84
CA GLY A 123 21.72 14.57 8.65
C GLY A 123 21.60 13.05 8.83
N THR A 124 20.42 12.51 9.18
CA THR A 124 20.28 11.08 9.50
C THR A 124 20.61 10.16 8.33
N PHE A 125 20.21 10.52 7.11
CA PHE A 125 20.44 9.69 5.94
C PHE A 125 21.75 10.05 5.23
N MET A 126 22.04 11.34 5.12
CA MET A 126 23.28 11.89 4.56
C MET A 126 23.59 13.25 5.19
N PRO A 127 24.87 13.66 5.29
CA PRO A 127 25.24 15.01 5.71
C PRO A 127 24.48 16.07 4.91
N GLY A 128 23.85 17.02 5.61
CA GLY A 128 23.07 18.09 4.99
C GLY A 128 21.61 17.74 4.62
N SER A 129 21.17 16.48 4.80
CA SER A 129 19.76 16.13 4.61
C SER A 129 18.85 16.83 5.65
N PRO A 130 17.68 17.36 5.25
CA PRO A 130 16.74 17.97 6.18
C PRO A 130 16.14 16.93 7.14
N PRO A 131 15.59 17.34 8.29
CA PRO A 131 14.88 16.41 9.16
C PRO A 131 13.62 15.88 8.45
N ILE A 132 13.28 14.61 8.69
CA ILE A 132 12.03 14.01 8.23
C ILE A 132 11.15 13.75 9.46
N PRO A 133 10.10 14.55 9.69
CA PRO A 133 9.23 14.35 10.84
C PRO A 133 8.43 13.05 10.70
N ALA A 134 8.10 12.44 11.84
CA ALA A 134 7.21 11.30 11.92
C ALA A 134 5.87 11.64 11.26
N MET A 135 5.30 10.68 10.53
CA MET A 135 3.93 10.78 10.02
C MET A 135 2.97 10.74 11.21
N ARG A 136 2.60 11.92 11.71
CA ARG A 136 1.62 12.06 12.80
C ARG A 136 0.23 11.90 12.20
N LEU A 137 -0.51 10.88 12.65
CA LEU A 137 -1.95 10.79 12.43
C LEU A 137 -2.62 11.96 13.14
N THR A 138 -2.71 13.11 12.48
CA THR A 138 -3.53 14.20 12.98
C THR A 138 -4.98 13.76 12.86
N ARG A 139 -5.57 13.38 13.99
CA ARG A 139 -7.02 13.12 14.09
C ARG A 139 -7.70 14.42 13.66
N ARG A 140 -8.19 14.49 12.42
CA ARG A 140 -8.98 15.64 11.95
C ARG A 140 -10.11 15.76 12.97
N ARG A 141 -10.10 16.82 13.80
CA ARG A 141 -11.15 17.05 14.80
C ARG A 141 -12.46 17.06 14.03
N ARG A 142 -13.21 15.96 14.06
CA ARG A 142 -14.62 15.98 13.67
C ARG A 142 -15.25 17.01 14.60
N ARG A 143 -15.75 18.11 14.05
CA ARG A 143 -16.60 19.03 14.83
C ARG A 143 -17.65 18.16 15.51
N PRO A 144 -17.85 18.27 16.84
CA PRO A 144 -18.82 17.44 17.52
C PRO A 144 -20.19 17.69 16.89
N ARG A 145 -20.73 16.66 16.23
CA ARG A 145 -22.13 16.64 15.84
C ARG A 145 -22.89 16.61 17.16
N ARG A 146 -23.70 17.64 17.46
CA ARG A 146 -24.56 17.65 18.65
C ARG A 146 -25.46 16.41 18.57
N LEU A 147 -25.12 15.38 19.34
CA LEU A 147 -25.96 14.20 19.51
C LEU A 147 -27.07 14.59 20.49
N ARG A 148 -28.30 14.76 19.98
CA ARG A 148 -29.50 14.73 20.83
C ARG A 148 -29.60 13.31 21.38
N GLY A 149 -29.61 13.20 22.71
CA GLY A 149 -29.60 11.93 23.42
C GLY A 149 -30.83 11.08 23.11
N ARG A 150 -30.59 9.80 22.81
CA ARG A 150 -31.50 8.70 23.14
C ARG A 150 -30.64 7.56 23.66
N SER A 151 -30.86 7.17 24.91
CA SER A 151 -30.24 6.02 25.54
C SER A 151 -30.80 4.75 24.90
N ALA A 152 -29.91 3.86 24.46
CA ALA A 152 -30.25 2.48 24.12
C ALA A 152 -29.38 1.56 24.98
N ARG A 153 -30.05 0.65 25.71
CA ARG A 153 -29.42 -0.35 26.58
C ARG A 153 -28.55 -1.30 25.76
N VAL A 154 -27.37 -1.64 26.30
CA VAL A 154 -26.42 -2.61 25.75
C VAL A 154 -26.73 -4.00 26.31
N PRO A 155 -26.94 -5.05 25.48
CA PRO A 155 -26.97 -6.44 25.95
C PRO A 155 -25.55 -7.01 26.08
N ARG A 156 -25.34 -7.86 27.10
CA ARG A 156 -24.07 -8.56 27.38
C ARG A 156 -23.83 -9.72 26.39
N PRO A 157 -22.58 -10.04 26.01
CA PRO A 157 -22.28 -11.21 25.18
C PRO A 157 -22.14 -12.49 26.00
N GLY A 158 -22.74 -13.58 25.51
CA GLY A 158 -22.57 -14.95 25.99
C GLY A 158 -21.35 -15.64 25.36
N HIS A 159 -20.83 -16.63 26.09
CA HIS A 159 -19.64 -17.41 25.77
C HIS A 159 -19.79 -18.38 24.58
N GLY A 160 -18.70 -18.51 23.81
CA GLY A 160 -18.24 -19.79 23.25
C GLY A 160 -18.68 -20.16 21.84
N ALA A 161 -17.76 -20.01 20.86
CA ALA A 161 -17.73 -20.87 19.67
C ALA A 161 -16.30 -20.96 19.12
N ARG A 162 -15.75 -22.18 19.06
CA ARG A 162 -14.49 -22.53 18.40
C ARG A 162 -14.70 -22.57 16.88
N LEU A 163 -13.74 -22.05 16.13
CA LEU A 163 -13.68 -22.18 14.67
C LEU A 163 -12.92 -23.47 14.29
N PRO A 164 -13.42 -24.28 13.34
CA PRO A 164 -12.64 -25.38 12.78
C PRO A 164 -11.66 -24.89 11.70
N ALA A 165 -10.50 -25.56 11.62
CA ALA A 165 -9.46 -25.31 10.62
C ALA A 165 -9.90 -25.77 9.22
N ARG A 166 -9.43 -25.05 8.18
CA ARG A 166 -9.65 -25.38 6.76
C ARG A 166 -8.54 -26.31 6.24
N PRO A 167 -8.86 -27.35 5.43
CA PRO A 167 -7.86 -28.13 4.72
C PRO A 167 -7.36 -27.39 3.46
N ALA A 168 -6.09 -27.65 3.10
CA ALA A 168 -5.41 -27.13 1.93
C ALA A 168 -5.96 -27.72 0.61
N ARG A 169 -5.94 -26.92 -0.46
CA ARG A 169 -6.26 -27.36 -1.85
C ARG A 169 -4.97 -27.50 -2.67
N PRO A 170 -4.86 -28.49 -3.57
CA PRO A 170 -3.66 -28.70 -4.36
C PRO A 170 -3.62 -27.82 -5.63
N GLY A 171 -2.44 -27.21 -5.84
CA GLY A 171 -1.78 -26.97 -7.14
C GLY A 171 -2.38 -25.93 -8.07
N SER A 172 -2.07 -24.64 -7.88
CA SER A 172 -2.26 -23.60 -8.91
C SER A 172 -0.93 -23.29 -9.61
N ALA A 173 -0.97 -23.26 -10.95
CA ALA A 173 0.19 -22.89 -11.77
C ALA A 173 0.54 -21.41 -11.55
N ALA A 174 1.78 -21.12 -11.14
CA ALA A 174 2.24 -19.76 -10.87
C ALA A 174 2.09 -18.85 -12.11
N ARG A 175 1.42 -17.71 -11.93
CA ARG A 175 1.20 -16.69 -12.98
C ARG A 175 1.87 -15.37 -12.58
N PHE A 176 2.63 -14.79 -13.52
CA PHE A 176 3.48 -13.62 -13.31
C PHE A 176 2.94 -12.39 -14.02
N LEU A 177 3.04 -11.22 -13.37
CA LEU A 177 2.70 -9.96 -14.01
C LEU A 177 3.64 -8.82 -13.61
N HIS A 178 4.11 -8.05 -14.60
CA HIS A 178 4.82 -6.79 -14.40
C HIS A 178 3.96 -5.65 -14.96
N LEU A 179 3.65 -4.66 -14.12
CA LEU A 179 2.90 -3.48 -14.54
C LEU A 179 3.88 -2.32 -14.82
N HIS A 180 3.84 -1.82 -16.05
CA HIS A 180 4.56 -0.63 -16.49
C HIS A 180 3.63 0.60 -16.49
N PRO A 181 4.16 1.83 -16.31
CA PRO A 181 3.34 3.05 -16.27
C PRO A 181 2.71 3.44 -17.62
N LEU A 182 3.04 2.75 -18.72
CA LEU A 182 2.63 3.11 -20.07
C LEU A 182 1.67 2.07 -20.64
N GLY A 183 0.38 2.40 -20.67
CA GLY A 183 -0.65 1.54 -21.24
C GLY A 183 -2.08 1.96 -20.94
N PHE A 184 -2.39 3.26 -20.88
CA PHE A 184 -3.77 3.75 -20.92
C PHE A 184 -4.07 4.22 -22.35
N ARG A 185 -4.77 3.41 -23.14
CA ARG A 185 -5.49 3.91 -24.31
C ARG A 185 -6.78 4.59 -23.82
N GLN A 186 -7.05 5.76 -24.39
CA GLN A 186 -8.30 6.52 -24.23
C GLN A 186 -9.50 5.71 -24.70
#